data_AF-A0A351IMZ7-F1
#
_entry.id   AF-A0A351IMZ7-F1
#
_cell.length_a   1.000
_cell.length_b   1.000
_cell.length_c   1.000
_cell.angle_alpha   90.00
_cell.angle_beta   90.00
_cell.angle_gamma   90.00
#
_symmetry.space_group_name_H-M   'P 1'
#
loop_
_entity.id
_entity.type
_entity.pdbx_description
1 polymer ?
#
loop_
_entity_poly.entity_id
_entity_poly.type
_entity_poly.pdbx_seq_one_letter_code
_entity_poly.pdbx_strand_id
1 'polypeptide(L)'
;MVRLKTSEYLIHCIMSDPYKPIERIPPTDEVSRVQRIESYKQDKRDQKEPSPKKEPPYFAFIASLFNKLFSLFQKKSAETVKRKELIKDLVALHDLFQQLIHQDRSHDPSYTQILSVLWQTLLVDCNQLESSLEEKDPAVLKFKLLLEEIDLYPPWEDHSLGFYLHKRAGTDWLPIPFMDILYSLHVEAKKSPLHNSLEKWCALIAEIQENL
;
A
#
# COMPACT_ATOMS: atom_id res chain seq x y z
N MET A 1 12.05 -54.65 17.42
CA MET A 1 12.71 -55.25 16.23
C MET A 1 12.10 -54.59 15.00
N VAL A 2 12.37 -53.31 14.75
CA VAL A 2 13.39 -52.74 13.84
C VAL A 2 13.43 -53.41 12.47
N ARG A 3 12.84 -52.75 11.45
CA ARG A 3 13.58 -52.23 10.28
C ARG A 3 12.67 -51.37 9.39
N LEU A 4 13.07 -50.11 9.29
CA LEU A 4 12.65 -49.12 8.29
C LEU A 4 13.08 -49.57 6.89
N LYS A 5 12.27 -49.28 5.87
CA LYS A 5 12.71 -49.10 4.49
C LYS A 5 12.25 -47.73 4.00
N THR A 6 13.20 -46.81 4.01
CA THR A 6 13.27 -45.56 3.25
C THR A 6 13.74 -45.83 1.81
N SER A 7 13.71 -44.78 0.97
CA SER A 7 14.27 -44.63 -0.39
C SER A 7 13.19 -44.72 -1.50
N GLU A 8 13.05 -43.80 -2.46
CA GLU A 8 13.73 -42.56 -2.85
C GLU A 8 12.80 -41.91 -3.89
N TYR A 9 12.41 -40.64 -3.72
CA TYR A 9 11.84 -39.85 -4.82
C TYR A 9 12.81 -38.71 -5.12
N LEU A 10 13.40 -38.79 -6.32
CA LEU A 10 14.34 -37.84 -6.91
C LEU A 10 13.73 -36.43 -6.97
N ILE A 11 14.35 -35.49 -6.26
CA ILE A 11 14.19 -34.06 -6.49
C ILE A 11 15.20 -33.67 -7.56
N HIS A 12 14.71 -33.25 -8.72
CA HIS A 12 15.52 -32.70 -9.80
C HIS A 12 15.93 -31.26 -9.44
N CYS A 13 17.05 -31.10 -8.73
CA CYS A 13 17.68 -29.81 -8.52
C CYS A 13 18.31 -29.31 -9.83
N ILE A 14 17.73 -28.27 -10.43
CA ILE A 14 18.43 -27.45 -11.43
C ILE A 14 19.43 -26.60 -10.66
N MET A 15 20.68 -27.07 -10.57
CA MET A 15 21.81 -26.27 -10.12
C MET A 15 22.20 -25.29 -11.23
N SER A 16 21.81 -24.03 -11.09
CA SER A 16 22.38 -22.94 -11.87
C SER A 16 23.75 -22.59 -11.29
N ASP A 17 24.78 -22.82 -12.11
CA ASP A 17 26.20 -22.60 -11.85
C ASP A 17 26.50 -21.12 -11.49
N PRO A 18 27.09 -20.81 -10.32
CA PRO A 18 27.34 -19.44 -9.86
C PRO A 18 28.59 -18.78 -10.46
N TYR A 19 29.25 -19.37 -11.46
CA TYR A 19 30.49 -18.84 -12.05
C TYR A 19 30.42 -18.39 -13.52
N LYS A 20 29.24 -18.05 -14.05
CA LYS A 20 29.15 -17.41 -15.38
C LYS A 20 29.24 -15.87 -15.29
N PRO A 21 30.26 -15.23 -15.89
CA PRO A 21 30.32 -13.78 -15.97
C PRO A 21 29.25 -13.23 -16.91
N ILE A 22 28.64 -12.12 -16.48
CA ILE A 22 27.62 -11.37 -17.23
C ILE A 22 28.28 -10.72 -18.46
N GLU A 23 27.90 -11.16 -19.66
CA GLU A 23 28.31 -10.53 -20.91
C GLU A 23 27.64 -9.15 -21.05
N ARG A 24 28.47 -8.10 -21.05
CA ARG A 24 28.06 -6.73 -21.38
C ARG A 24 27.95 -6.61 -22.89
N ILE A 25 26.78 -6.23 -23.39
CA ILE A 25 26.59 -5.82 -24.78
C ILE A 25 27.24 -4.43 -24.95
N PRO A 26 28.28 -4.25 -25.80
CA PRO A 26 28.81 -2.93 -26.10
C PRO A 26 27.97 -2.25 -27.20
N PRO A 27 27.73 -0.92 -27.12
CA PRO A 27 27.18 -0.17 -28.24
C PRO A 27 28.25 0.01 -29.32
N THR A 28 27.93 -0.42 -30.53
CA THR A 28 28.75 -0.32 -31.74
C THR A 28 28.79 1.12 -32.24
N ASP A 29 29.97 1.73 -32.23
CA ASP A 29 30.30 2.90 -33.06
C ASP A 29 30.69 2.42 -34.46
N GLU A 30 29.91 2.78 -35.48
CA GLU A 30 30.44 2.91 -36.85
C GLU A 30 29.98 4.23 -37.48
N VAL A 31 31.00 5.03 -37.76
CA VAL A 31 31.03 6.33 -38.42
C VAL A 31 30.81 6.15 -39.92
N SER A 32 30.01 7.02 -40.55
CA SER A 32 30.37 7.72 -41.80
C SER A 32 29.13 8.29 -42.53
N ARG A 33 29.07 9.62 -42.66
CA ARG A 33 29.30 10.32 -43.94
C ARG A 33 29.03 11.82 -43.82
N VAL A 34 30.09 12.57 -44.06
CA VAL A 34 30.09 13.98 -44.41
C VAL A 34 29.40 14.18 -45.76
N GLN A 35 28.50 15.15 -45.88
CA GLN A 35 28.34 15.92 -47.12
C GLN A 35 28.04 17.39 -46.80
N ARG A 36 29.04 18.22 -47.12
CA ARG A 36 28.95 19.67 -47.24
C ARG A 36 28.39 19.98 -48.62
N ILE A 37 27.30 20.74 -48.71
CA ILE A 37 26.94 21.49 -49.93
C ILE A 37 26.61 22.91 -49.49
N GLU A 38 27.45 23.84 -49.93
CA GLU A 38 27.22 25.28 -49.86
C GLU A 38 26.23 25.70 -50.95
N SER A 39 25.39 26.68 -50.60
CA SER A 39 24.79 27.72 -51.46
C SER A 39 23.85 27.31 -52.60
N TYR A 40 22.63 27.86 -52.61
CA TYR A 40 22.19 28.78 -53.68
C TYR A 40 20.99 29.61 -53.22
N LYS A 41 21.07 30.92 -53.50
CA LYS A 41 20.04 31.94 -53.28
C LYS A 41 18.77 31.62 -54.08
N GLN A 42 17.60 31.83 -53.49
CA GLN A 42 16.45 32.29 -54.25
C GLN A 42 15.52 33.16 -53.39
N ASP A 43 15.64 34.48 -53.60
CA ASP A 43 14.59 35.45 -53.35
C ASP A 43 13.29 35.03 -54.05
N LYS A 44 12.17 35.09 -53.33
CA LYS A 44 10.88 35.57 -53.85
C LYS A 44 9.86 35.80 -52.73
N ARG A 45 9.74 37.08 -52.36
CA ARG A 45 8.52 37.90 -52.27
C ARG A 45 7.31 37.32 -51.52
N ASP A 46 7.03 38.00 -50.41
CA ASP A 46 5.73 38.54 -49.99
C ASP A 46 4.46 37.82 -50.47
N GLN A 47 3.80 37.13 -49.54
CA GLN A 47 2.35 37.26 -49.35
C GLN A 47 2.02 37.10 -47.86
N LYS A 48 1.77 38.26 -47.23
CA LYS A 48 1.01 38.35 -45.98
C LYS A 48 -0.42 37.92 -46.28
N GLU A 49 -0.84 36.76 -45.79
CA GLU A 49 -2.23 36.54 -45.42
C GLU A 49 -2.35 36.74 -43.90
N PRO A 50 -3.23 37.64 -43.42
CA PRO A 50 -3.49 37.73 -42.00
C PRO A 50 -4.23 36.47 -41.59
N SER A 51 -3.55 35.58 -40.86
CA SER A 51 -4.24 34.54 -40.11
C SER A 51 -5.34 35.21 -39.29
N PRO A 52 -6.62 34.81 -39.43
CA PRO A 52 -7.63 35.31 -38.53
C PRO A 52 -7.20 34.87 -37.13
N LYS A 53 -6.96 35.83 -36.25
CA LYS A 53 -6.84 35.60 -34.81
C LYS A 53 -8.12 34.87 -34.40
N LYS A 54 -8.06 33.53 -34.38
CA LYS A 54 -9.11 32.70 -33.80
C LYS A 54 -9.05 33.00 -32.32
N GLU A 55 -9.83 33.98 -31.90
CA GLU A 55 -10.21 34.15 -30.51
C GLU A 55 -10.57 32.75 -30.00
N PRO A 56 -10.01 32.30 -28.85
CA PRO A 56 -10.32 31.00 -28.34
C PRO A 56 -11.85 30.92 -28.25
N PRO A 57 -12.49 29.95 -28.93
CA PRO A 57 -13.93 29.91 -28.98
C PRO A 57 -14.42 29.92 -27.54
N TYR A 58 -15.39 30.77 -27.20
CA TYR A 58 -15.97 30.84 -25.85
C TYR A 58 -16.29 29.45 -25.27
N PHE A 59 -16.59 28.48 -26.14
CA PHE A 59 -16.69 27.06 -25.84
C PHE A 59 -15.47 26.41 -25.19
N ALA A 60 -14.23 26.76 -25.55
CA ALA A 60 -13.02 26.24 -24.90
C ALA A 60 -12.89 26.77 -23.46
N PHE A 61 -13.25 28.03 -23.22
CA PHE A 61 -13.29 28.60 -21.87
C PHE A 61 -14.38 27.94 -21.03
N ILE A 62 -15.59 27.79 -21.57
CA ILE A 62 -16.71 27.12 -20.92
C ILE A 62 -16.39 25.64 -20.68
N ALA A 63 -15.86 24.91 -21.67
CA ALA A 63 -15.43 23.52 -21.52
C ALA A 63 -14.31 23.37 -20.47
N SER A 64 -13.39 24.33 -20.37
CA SER A 64 -12.37 24.32 -19.32
C SER A 64 -12.97 24.52 -17.92
N LEU A 65 -14.01 25.35 -17.79
CA LEU A 65 -14.76 25.53 -16.55
C LEU A 65 -15.53 24.27 -16.18
N PHE A 66 -16.21 23.63 -17.15
CA PHE A 66 -16.91 22.36 -16.92
C PHE A 66 -15.95 21.23 -16.57
N ASN A 67 -14.79 21.12 -17.22
CA ASN A 67 -13.78 20.12 -16.86
C ASN A 67 -13.19 20.37 -15.47
N LYS A 68 -13.01 21.63 -15.07
CA LYS A 68 -12.59 21.98 -13.70
C LYS A 68 -13.68 21.65 -12.67
N LEU A 69 -14.93 22.00 -12.94
CA LEU A 69 -16.07 21.65 -12.07
C LEU A 69 -16.24 20.14 -11.97
N PHE A 70 -16.22 19.43 -13.09
CA PHE A 70 -16.38 17.98 -13.13
C PHE A 70 -15.23 17.25 -12.45
N SER A 71 -13.98 17.71 -12.64
CA SER A 71 -12.84 17.15 -11.89
C SER A 71 -12.91 17.44 -10.39
N LEU A 72 -13.45 18.59 -9.97
CA LEU A 72 -13.72 18.87 -8.55
C LEU A 72 -14.84 17.98 -7.98
N PHE A 73 -15.91 17.73 -8.74
CA PHE A 73 -16.99 16.83 -8.33
C PHE A 73 -16.55 15.36 -8.31
N GLN A 74 -15.77 14.91 -9.29
CA GLN A 74 -15.18 13.58 -9.30
C GLN A 74 -14.22 13.38 -8.13
N LYS A 75 -13.38 14.38 -7.82
CA LYS A 75 -12.48 14.33 -6.66
C LYS A 75 -13.27 14.21 -5.35
N LYS A 76 -14.26 15.07 -5.12
CA LYS A 76 -15.10 15.01 -3.90
C LYS A 76 -15.89 13.70 -3.79
N SER A 77 -16.42 13.20 -4.91
CA SER A 77 -17.15 11.93 -4.92
C SER A 77 -16.22 10.74 -4.66
N ALA A 78 -15.01 10.74 -5.22
CA ALA A 78 -14.03 9.69 -4.99
C ALA A 78 -13.53 9.72 -3.53
N GLU A 79 -13.27 10.90 -2.99
CA GLU A 79 -12.81 11.10 -1.61
C GLU A 79 -13.86 10.67 -0.58
N THR A 80 -15.14 10.99 -0.81
CA THR A 80 -16.23 10.53 0.05
C THR A 80 -16.47 9.02 -0.01
N VAL A 81 -16.29 8.38 -1.17
CA VAL A 81 -16.36 6.92 -1.28
C VAL A 81 -15.20 6.27 -0.53
N LYS A 82 -13.98 6.77 -0.72
CA LYS A 82 -12.78 6.30 -0.02
C LYS A 82 -12.89 6.41 1.50
N ARG A 83 -13.42 7.54 2.00
CA ARG A 83 -13.63 7.70 3.45
C ARG A 83 -14.59 6.65 4.01
N LYS A 84 -15.65 6.32 3.28
CA LYS A 84 -16.59 5.27 3.69
C LYS A 84 -15.96 3.89 3.69
N GLU A 85 -15.10 3.60 2.72
CA GLU A 85 -14.32 2.35 2.65
C GLU A 85 -13.36 2.26 3.85
N LEU A 86 -12.61 3.33 4.13
CA LEU A 86 -11.71 3.40 5.28
C LEU A 86 -12.45 3.19 6.61
N ILE A 87 -13.60 3.83 6.81
CA ILE A 87 -14.43 3.64 8.02
C ILE A 87 -14.86 2.18 8.13
N LYS A 88 -15.29 1.55 7.03
CA LYS A 88 -15.69 0.15 7.01
C LYS A 88 -14.52 -0.77 7.39
N ASP A 89 -13.33 -0.52 6.88
CA ASP A 89 -12.16 -1.33 7.17
C ASP A 89 -11.67 -1.14 8.62
N LEU A 90 -11.80 0.08 9.15
CA LEU A 90 -11.59 0.34 10.58
C LEU A 90 -12.60 -0.40 11.46
N VAL A 91 -13.89 -0.43 11.09
CA VAL A 91 -14.91 -1.22 11.80
C VAL A 91 -14.55 -2.70 11.76
N ALA A 92 -14.15 -3.22 10.60
CA ALA A 92 -13.72 -4.62 10.49
C ALA A 92 -12.50 -4.92 11.38
N LEU A 93 -11.54 -4.00 11.48
CA LEU A 93 -10.35 -4.19 12.32
C LEU A 93 -10.73 -4.20 13.80
N HIS A 94 -11.58 -3.26 14.22
CA HIS A 94 -12.15 -3.22 15.55
C HIS A 94 -12.83 -4.55 15.90
N ASP A 95 -13.66 -5.07 15.00
CA ASP A 95 -14.38 -6.33 15.21
C ASP A 95 -13.43 -7.54 15.32
N LEU A 96 -12.32 -7.55 14.59
CA LEU A 96 -11.29 -8.60 14.74
C LEU A 96 -10.63 -8.52 16.12
N PHE A 97 -10.26 -7.31 16.57
CA PHE A 97 -9.68 -7.13 17.91
C PHE A 97 -10.66 -7.51 19.02
N GLN A 98 -11.94 -7.13 18.90
CA GLN A 98 -12.99 -7.56 19.83
C GLN A 98 -13.17 -9.08 19.84
N GLN A 99 -13.14 -9.73 18.67
CA GLN A 99 -13.15 -11.19 18.60
C GLN A 99 -11.97 -11.80 19.33
N LEU A 100 -10.76 -11.26 19.15
CA LEU A 100 -9.56 -11.74 19.86
C LEU A 100 -9.63 -11.51 21.37
N ILE A 101 -10.24 -10.42 21.84
CA ILE A 101 -10.49 -10.18 23.27
C ILE A 101 -11.44 -11.24 23.84
N HIS A 102 -12.54 -11.52 23.15
CA HIS A 102 -13.58 -12.41 23.64
C HIS A 102 -13.22 -13.89 23.51
N GLN A 103 -12.61 -14.29 22.39
CA GLN A 103 -12.28 -15.66 22.03
C GLN A 103 -10.84 -15.76 21.53
N ASP A 104 -10.12 -16.79 21.97
CA ASP A 104 -8.81 -17.08 21.39
C ASP A 104 -8.96 -17.54 19.94
N ARG A 105 -8.49 -16.71 19.01
CA ARG A 105 -8.43 -16.96 17.56
C ARG A 105 -6.99 -16.89 17.04
N SER A 106 -6.00 -16.82 17.93
CA SER A 106 -4.59 -16.61 17.58
C SER A 106 -4.02 -17.67 16.62
N HIS A 107 -4.52 -18.91 16.73
CA HIS A 107 -4.10 -20.05 15.92
C HIS A 107 -5.05 -20.37 14.76
N ASP A 108 -6.10 -19.58 14.55
CA ASP A 108 -7.05 -19.76 13.44
C ASP A 108 -6.43 -19.18 12.14
N PRO A 109 -6.09 -20.01 11.14
CA PRO A 109 -5.45 -19.54 9.92
C PRO A 109 -6.33 -18.56 9.13
N SER A 110 -7.66 -18.73 9.21
CA SER A 110 -8.58 -17.85 8.49
C SER A 110 -8.62 -16.47 9.13
N TYR A 111 -8.69 -16.43 10.47
CA TYR A 111 -8.65 -15.17 11.23
C TYR A 111 -7.36 -14.39 10.97
N THR A 112 -6.22 -15.08 11.08
CA THR A 112 -4.90 -14.46 10.93
C THR A 112 -4.65 -13.92 9.52
N GLN A 113 -5.12 -14.64 8.49
CA GLN A 113 -5.09 -14.15 7.11
C GLN A 113 -5.98 -12.92 6.91
N ILE A 114 -7.21 -12.93 7.42
CA ILE A 114 -8.13 -11.78 7.33
C ILE A 114 -7.52 -10.55 7.98
N LEU A 115 -6.98 -10.71 9.20
CA LEU A 115 -6.29 -9.63 9.93
C LEU A 115 -5.14 -9.04 9.11
N SER A 116 -4.30 -9.91 8.52
CA SER A 116 -3.13 -9.47 7.80
C SER A 116 -3.46 -8.77 6.47
N VAL A 117 -4.47 -9.26 5.74
CA VAL A 117 -4.97 -8.59 4.53
C VAL A 117 -5.59 -7.24 4.87
N LEU A 118 -6.44 -7.20 5.89
CA LEU A 118 -7.09 -5.96 6.32
C LEU A 118 -6.08 -4.90 6.76
N TRP A 119 -5.04 -5.32 7.47
CA TRP A 119 -3.96 -4.43 7.88
C TRP A 119 -3.28 -3.75 6.68
N GLN A 120 -2.99 -4.49 5.61
CA GLN A 120 -2.39 -3.90 4.40
C GLN A 120 -3.32 -2.93 3.70
N THR A 121 -4.62 -3.24 3.62
CA THR A 121 -5.61 -2.32 3.07
C THR A 121 -5.60 -1.00 3.85
N LEU A 122 -5.61 -1.07 5.18
CA LEU A 122 -5.57 0.09 6.05
C LEU A 122 -4.28 0.92 5.90
N LEU A 123 -3.12 0.28 5.74
CA LEU A 123 -1.86 0.98 5.47
C LEU A 123 -1.92 1.76 4.15
N VAL A 124 -2.47 1.15 3.10
CA VAL A 124 -2.64 1.82 1.80
C VAL A 124 -3.60 2.98 1.91
N ASP A 125 -4.71 2.81 2.63
CA ASP A 125 -5.71 3.86 2.81
C ASP A 125 -5.22 5.01 3.70
N CYS A 126 -4.41 4.72 4.72
CA CYS A 126 -3.77 5.75 5.55
C CYS A 126 -2.85 6.65 4.72
N ASN A 127 -1.99 6.06 3.88
CA ASN A 127 -1.12 6.82 2.99
C ASN A 127 -1.92 7.72 2.02
N GLN A 128 -3.08 7.25 1.58
CA GLN A 128 -3.99 8.06 0.75
C GLN A 128 -4.69 9.15 1.57
N LEU A 129 -5.09 8.84 2.81
CA LEU A 129 -5.70 9.81 3.73
C LEU A 129 -4.75 10.98 3.98
N GLU A 130 -3.48 10.71 4.26
CA GLU A 130 -2.41 11.71 4.43
C GLU A 130 -2.24 12.61 3.20
N SER A 131 -2.49 12.09 2.00
CA SER A 131 -2.43 12.89 0.78
C SER A 131 -3.67 13.77 0.56
N SER A 132 -4.79 13.45 1.22
CA SER A 132 -6.08 14.13 1.07
C SER A 132 -6.39 15.12 2.19
N LEU A 133 -6.04 14.78 3.43
CA LEU A 133 -6.18 15.61 4.62
C LEU A 133 -4.87 16.34 4.92
N GLU A 134 -4.94 17.42 5.68
CA GLU A 134 -3.73 18.07 6.17
C GLU A 134 -2.99 17.14 7.14
N GLU A 135 -1.65 17.14 7.10
CA GLU A 135 -0.80 16.28 7.95
C GLU A 135 -1.08 16.42 9.46
N LYS A 136 -1.70 17.54 9.87
CA LYS A 136 -2.07 17.85 11.25
C LYS A 136 -3.51 17.50 11.61
N ASP A 137 -4.25 16.85 10.72
CA ASP A 137 -5.61 16.41 11.01
C ASP A 137 -5.61 15.42 12.20
N PRO A 138 -6.46 15.63 13.22
CA PRO A 138 -6.50 14.76 14.39
C PRO A 138 -6.74 13.28 14.05
N ALA A 139 -7.54 12.96 13.04
CA ALA A 139 -7.79 11.59 12.63
C ALA A 139 -6.52 10.94 12.06
N VAL A 140 -5.78 11.68 11.23
CA VAL A 140 -4.50 11.22 10.66
C VAL A 140 -3.47 10.96 11.75
N LEU A 141 -3.33 11.87 12.71
CA LEU A 141 -2.39 11.71 13.82
C LEU A 141 -2.73 10.48 14.69
N LYS A 142 -4.01 10.27 15.00
CA LYS A 142 -4.45 9.08 15.75
C LYS A 142 -4.25 7.79 14.97
N PHE A 143 -4.47 7.82 13.66
CA PHE A 143 -4.21 6.67 12.81
C PHE A 143 -2.72 6.31 12.81
N LYS A 144 -1.83 7.31 12.67
CA LYS A 144 -0.37 7.10 12.78
C LYS A 144 0.04 6.50 14.12
N LEU A 145 -0.56 6.99 15.21
CA LEU A 145 -0.33 6.44 16.55
C LEU A 145 -0.76 4.97 16.64
N LEU A 146 -1.94 4.62 16.12
CA LEU A 146 -2.42 3.25 16.08
C LEU A 146 -1.45 2.33 15.30
N LEU A 147 -0.99 2.79 14.13
CA LEU A 147 -0.01 2.06 13.32
C LEU A 147 1.29 1.84 14.09
N GLU A 148 1.84 2.88 14.70
CA GLU A 148 3.08 2.80 15.48
C GLU A 148 2.96 1.83 16.67
N GLU A 149 1.83 1.84 17.39
CA GLU A 149 1.64 0.95 18.52
C GLU A 149 1.57 -0.53 18.12
N ILE A 150 0.85 -0.83 17.04
CA ILE A 150 0.78 -2.19 16.51
C ILE A 150 2.13 -2.60 15.92
N ASP A 151 2.83 -1.66 15.27
CA ASP A 151 4.09 -1.95 14.61
C ASP A 151 5.23 -2.25 15.58
N LEU A 152 5.15 -1.73 16.80
CA LEU A 152 6.18 -1.91 17.83
C LEU A 152 5.78 -2.94 18.89
N TYR A 153 4.57 -3.52 18.83
CA TYR A 153 4.15 -4.55 19.77
C TYR A 153 4.65 -5.95 19.34
N PRO A 154 5.14 -6.81 20.24
CA PRO A 154 5.55 -6.49 21.60
C PRO A 154 6.92 -5.79 21.61
N PRO A 155 7.17 -4.85 22.54
CA PRO A 155 8.37 -4.02 22.53
C PRO A 155 9.67 -4.75 22.93
N TRP A 156 9.58 -6.01 23.35
CA TRP A 156 10.72 -6.82 23.85
C TRP A 156 11.11 -7.98 22.94
N GLU A 157 10.47 -8.16 21.78
CA GLU A 157 10.82 -9.22 20.83
C GLU A 157 11.63 -8.69 19.64
N ASP A 158 12.45 -9.56 19.05
CA ASP A 158 13.24 -9.25 17.85
C ASP A 158 12.38 -8.89 16.63
N HIS A 159 11.18 -9.48 16.55
CA HIS A 159 10.23 -9.24 15.48
C HIS A 159 8.87 -8.89 16.07
N SER A 160 8.38 -7.70 15.76
CA SER A 160 7.08 -7.23 16.20
C SER A 160 5.93 -7.79 15.35
N LEU A 161 4.71 -7.61 15.84
CA LEU A 161 3.46 -7.80 15.13
C LEU A 161 3.49 -7.05 13.81
N GLY A 162 3.90 -5.78 13.81
CA GLY A 162 4.14 -5.00 12.60
C GLY A 162 5.05 -5.68 11.61
N PHE A 163 6.22 -6.19 12.06
CA PHE A 163 7.14 -6.90 11.17
C PHE A 163 6.45 -8.06 10.44
N TYR A 164 5.67 -8.86 11.15
CA TYR A 164 4.95 -9.99 10.55
C TYR A 164 3.81 -9.54 9.64
N LEU A 165 3.02 -8.54 10.07
CA LEU A 165 1.94 -7.97 9.28
C LEU A 165 2.45 -7.34 7.98
N HIS A 166 3.64 -6.73 7.98
CA HIS A 166 4.27 -6.18 6.78
C HIS A 166 4.88 -7.24 5.88
N LYS A 167 5.63 -8.19 6.46
CA LYS A 167 6.45 -9.14 5.68
C LYS A 167 5.65 -10.33 5.16
N ARG A 168 4.54 -10.67 5.80
CA ARG A 168 3.77 -11.90 5.54
C ARG A 168 2.30 -11.64 5.19
N ALA A 169 1.95 -10.40 4.88
CA ALA A 169 0.59 -10.13 4.46
C ALA A 169 0.21 -10.83 3.17
N GLY A 170 -0.99 -11.40 3.19
CA GLY A 170 -1.56 -12.14 2.07
C GLY A 170 -0.94 -13.53 1.87
N THR A 171 0.01 -13.97 2.70
CA THR A 171 0.58 -15.32 2.56
C THR A 171 -0.26 -16.34 3.31
N ASP A 172 -0.55 -17.49 2.66
CA ASP A 172 -1.35 -18.59 3.23
C ASP A 172 -0.76 -19.23 4.50
N TRP A 173 0.47 -18.85 4.87
CA TRP A 173 1.16 -19.36 6.04
C TRP A 173 1.80 -18.23 6.84
N LEU A 174 1.36 -18.09 8.10
CA LEU A 174 1.94 -17.20 9.09
C LEU A 174 2.80 -17.99 10.08
N PRO A 175 3.96 -17.46 10.49
CA PRO A 175 4.91 -18.18 11.33
C PRO A 175 4.42 -18.26 12.77
N ILE A 176 4.85 -19.29 13.52
CA ILE A 176 4.45 -19.52 14.92
C ILE A 176 4.60 -18.26 15.81
N PRO A 177 5.71 -17.50 15.77
CA PRO A 177 5.84 -16.31 16.61
C PRO A 177 4.74 -15.26 16.40
N PHE A 178 4.19 -15.15 15.18
CA PHE A 178 3.06 -14.26 14.95
C PHE A 178 1.81 -14.71 15.73
N MET A 179 1.54 -16.02 15.74
CA MET A 179 0.42 -16.59 16.50
C MET A 179 0.65 -16.42 18.01
N ASP A 180 1.89 -16.59 18.48
CA ASP A 180 2.25 -16.40 19.89
C ASP A 180 2.06 -14.95 20.35
N ILE A 181 2.34 -13.97 19.49
CA ILE A 181 2.07 -12.55 19.76
C ILE A 181 0.55 -12.31 19.89
N LEU A 182 -0.26 -12.83 18.96
CA LEU A 182 -1.73 -12.71 19.04
C LEU A 182 -2.30 -13.41 20.28
N TYR A 183 -1.75 -14.57 20.64
CA TYR A 183 -2.13 -15.28 21.85
C TYR A 183 -1.76 -14.47 23.10
N SER A 184 -0.60 -13.82 23.11
CA SER A 184 -0.17 -12.94 24.20
C SER A 184 -1.13 -11.76 24.38
N LEU A 185 -1.59 -11.15 23.28
CA LEU A 185 -2.62 -10.10 23.30
C LEU A 185 -3.95 -10.61 23.89
N HIS A 186 -4.39 -11.82 23.50
CA HIS A 186 -5.57 -12.45 24.08
C HIS A 186 -5.41 -12.66 25.59
N VAL A 187 -4.28 -13.22 26.02
CA VAL A 187 -3.99 -13.47 27.44
C VAL A 187 -3.90 -12.17 28.23
N GLU A 188 -3.31 -11.11 27.67
CA GLU A 188 -3.28 -9.77 28.26
C GLU A 188 -4.70 -9.24 28.49
N ALA A 189 -5.57 -9.34 27.47
CA ALA A 189 -6.96 -8.91 27.58
C ALA A 189 -7.75 -9.71 28.63
N LYS A 190 -7.50 -11.01 28.78
CA LYS A 190 -8.11 -11.82 29.85
C LYS A 190 -7.63 -11.44 31.24
N LYS A 191 -6.36 -11.06 31.39
CA LYS A 191 -5.78 -10.65 32.68
C LYS A 191 -6.22 -9.25 33.10
N SER A 192 -6.29 -8.32 32.14
CA SER A 192 -6.60 -6.91 32.38
C SER A 192 -7.67 -6.40 31.40
N PRO A 193 -8.95 -6.71 31.62
CA PRO A 193 -10.02 -6.42 30.65
C PRO A 193 -10.21 -4.94 30.32
N LEU A 194 -9.80 -4.02 31.19
CA LEU A 194 -9.95 -2.58 30.96
C LEU A 194 -8.64 -1.90 30.54
N HIS A 195 -7.50 -2.55 30.75
CA HIS A 195 -6.16 -1.96 30.60
C HIS A 195 -5.27 -2.96 29.86
N ASN A 196 -5.58 -3.18 28.59
CA ASN A 196 -4.80 -4.00 27.68
C ASN A 196 -4.66 -3.30 26.32
N SER A 197 -3.68 -3.73 25.54
CA SER A 197 -3.35 -3.16 24.24
C SER A 197 -4.51 -3.24 23.25
N LEU A 198 -5.25 -4.36 23.20
CA LEU A 198 -6.39 -4.52 22.27
C LEU A 198 -7.52 -3.52 22.56
N GLU A 199 -7.89 -3.32 23.83
CA GLU A 199 -8.91 -2.33 24.22
C GLU A 199 -8.46 -0.91 23.90
N LYS A 200 -7.18 -0.59 24.15
CA LYS A 200 -6.61 0.71 23.78
C LYS A 200 -6.69 0.96 22.27
N TRP A 201 -6.35 -0.04 21.46
CA TRP A 201 -6.45 0.05 20.01
C TRP A 201 -7.90 0.16 19.54
N CYS A 202 -8.83 -0.56 20.16
CA CYS A 202 -10.27 -0.43 19.88
C CYS A 202 -10.77 1.00 20.15
N ALA A 203 -10.38 1.59 21.29
CA ALA A 203 -10.71 2.97 21.62
C ALA A 203 -10.13 3.96 20.62
N LEU A 204 -8.86 3.80 20.22
CA LEU A 204 -8.23 4.62 19.18
C LEU A 204 -8.97 4.51 17.84
N ILE A 205 -9.38 3.31 17.44
CA ILE A 205 -10.16 3.10 16.20
C ILE A 205 -11.50 3.85 16.26
N ALA A 206 -12.24 3.75 17.38
CA ALA A 206 -13.50 4.46 17.56
C ALA A 206 -13.30 5.98 17.47
N GLU A 207 -12.26 6.51 18.11
CA GLU A 207 -11.93 7.92 18.04
C GLU A 207 -11.55 8.38 16.63
N ILE A 208 -10.85 7.56 15.84
CA ILE A 208 -10.54 7.86 14.44
C ILE A 208 -11.84 7.95 13.63
N GLN A 209 -12.76 7.01 13.81
CA GLN A 209 -14.05 6.98 13.11
C GLN A 209 -14.91 8.21 13.38
N GLU A 210 -14.91 8.71 14.61
CA GLU A 210 -15.67 9.93 14.97
C GLU A 210 -15.09 11.21 14.33
N ASN A 211 -13.79 11.22 14.03
CA ASN A 211 -13.10 12.37 13.44
C ASN A 211 -12.97 12.27 11.91
N LEU A 212 -13.31 11.12 11.32
CA LEU A 212 -13.46 10.94 9.87
C LEU A 212 -14.87 11.33 9.43
#